data_AF-A0A965GD80-F1
#
_entry.id   AF-A0A965GD80-F1
#
_cell.length_a   1.000
_cell.length_b   1.000
_cell.length_c   1.000
_cell.angle_alpha   90.00
_cell.angle_beta   90.00
_cell.angle_gamma   90.00
#
_symmetry.space_group_name_H-M   'P 1'
#
loop_
_entity.id
_entity.type
_entity.pdbx_description
1 polymer ?
#
loop_
_entity_poly.entity_id
_entity_poly.type
_entity_poly.pdbx_seq_one_letter_code
_entity_poly.pdbx_strand_id
1 'polypeptide(L)'
;EGNGSELPFWLGFHPWFPRDFDRGGSAEIEFAASKMFERGSDHFPTGKLINPTPPPYDDAFTQIRGTPTVSWQDVLQIKIESDAPYWVVYDQDSEGVCIEPQSAPPDAANLGISSDTYLEALFIFEEI
;
A
#
# COMPACT_ATOMS: atom_id res chain seq x y z
N GLU A 1 -26.01 -14.40 -10.09
CA GLU A 1 -25.27 -14.16 -11.34
C GLU A 1 -25.67 -12.80 -11.88
N GLY A 2 -24.70 -11.97 -12.28
CA GLY A 2 -24.91 -10.56 -12.64
C GLY A 2 -25.49 -10.30 -14.03
N ASN A 3 -26.29 -11.21 -14.60
CA ASN A 3 -26.90 -11.05 -15.94
C ASN A 3 -25.94 -10.58 -17.06
N GLY A 4 -24.65 -10.92 -16.99
CA GLY A 4 -23.65 -10.48 -17.97
C GLY A 4 -23.15 -9.03 -17.79
N SER A 5 -23.46 -8.37 -16.68
CA SER A 5 -22.85 -7.09 -16.32
C SER A 5 -21.46 -7.31 -15.73
N GLU A 6 -20.44 -6.77 -16.39
CA GLU A 6 -19.11 -6.60 -15.81
C GLU A 6 -19.16 -5.43 -14.83
N LEU A 7 -19.08 -5.73 -13.53
CA LEU A 7 -19.04 -4.74 -12.46
C LEU A 7 -17.64 -4.77 -11.86
N PRO A 8 -16.73 -3.86 -12.26
CA PRO A 8 -15.41 -3.83 -11.67
C PRO A 8 -15.55 -3.48 -10.19
N PHE A 9 -14.85 -4.23 -9.36
CA PHE A 9 -14.71 -3.96 -7.93
C PHE A 9 -13.25 -4.19 -7.55
N TRP A 10 -12.85 -3.60 -6.43
CA TRP A 10 -11.54 -3.80 -5.82
C TRP A 10 -11.70 -3.61 -4.32
N LEU A 11 -10.84 -4.28 -3.57
CA LEU A 11 -10.82 -4.31 -2.12
C LEU A 11 -9.45 -3.79 -1.67
N GLY A 12 -9.42 -3.12 -0.52
CA GLY A 12 -8.20 -2.62 0.08
C GLY A 12 -8.36 -2.42 1.58
N PHE A 13 -7.26 -2.49 2.31
CA PHE A 13 -7.17 -2.02 3.68
C PHE A 13 -6.55 -0.63 3.69
N HIS A 14 -7.10 0.30 4.49
CA HIS A 14 -6.58 1.66 4.61
C HIS A 14 -6.23 1.98 6.08
N PRO A 15 -5.23 1.30 6.67
CA PRO A 15 -4.78 1.62 8.02
C PRO A 15 -4.07 2.97 8.03
N TRP A 16 -4.58 3.92 8.82
CA TRP A 16 -3.91 5.18 9.10
C TRP A 16 -3.11 5.05 10.39
N PHE A 17 -1.79 4.93 10.27
CA PHE A 17 -0.90 4.85 11.42
C PHE A 17 -0.42 6.25 11.83
N PRO A 18 -0.54 6.65 13.11
CA PRO A 18 -0.04 7.95 13.57
C PRO A 18 1.45 8.10 13.34
N ARG A 19 1.89 9.25 12.81
CA ARG A 19 3.32 9.47 12.55
C ARG A 19 4.12 9.55 13.84
N ASP A 20 3.56 10.10 14.90
CA ASP A 20 4.22 10.23 16.19
C ASP A 20 3.25 9.81 17.31
N PHE A 21 3.81 9.29 18.40
CA PHE A 21 3.09 8.94 19.62
C PHE A 21 3.42 9.86 20.80
N ASP A 22 4.11 10.97 20.55
CA ASP A 22 4.76 11.85 21.54
C ASP A 22 5.75 11.09 22.44
N ARG A 23 6.28 9.97 21.94
CA ARG A 23 7.28 9.12 22.59
C ARG A 23 8.03 8.31 21.53
N GLY A 24 9.32 8.06 21.77
CA GLY A 24 10.17 7.32 20.84
C GLY A 24 10.49 8.10 19.57
N GLY A 25 10.77 7.37 18.49
CA GLY A 25 10.94 7.95 17.14
C GLY A 25 9.63 8.04 16.36
N SER A 26 9.60 8.92 15.36
CA SER A 26 8.49 8.98 14.40
C SER A 26 8.44 7.74 13.50
N ALA A 27 7.31 7.52 12.84
CA ALA A 27 7.08 6.37 11.97
C ALA A 27 8.11 6.29 10.83
N GLU A 28 8.79 5.15 10.73
CA GLU A 28 9.65 4.76 9.62
C GLU A 28 9.01 3.60 8.86
N ILE A 29 9.00 3.67 7.53
CA ILE A 29 8.47 2.62 6.66
C ILE A 29 9.64 1.82 6.06
N GLU A 30 9.68 0.53 6.34
CA GLU A 30 10.47 -0.44 5.58
C GLU A 30 9.58 -1.10 4.54
N PHE A 31 9.79 -0.72 3.28
CA PHE A 31 9.01 -1.22 2.15
C PHE A 31 9.90 -1.41 0.93
N ALA A 32 9.74 -2.56 0.25
CA ALA A 32 10.46 -2.86 -0.97
C ALA A 32 9.54 -3.53 -2.00
N ALA A 33 9.65 -3.08 -3.25
CA ALA A 33 8.93 -3.65 -4.38
C ALA A 33 9.84 -3.74 -5.60
N SER A 34 9.49 -4.60 -6.56
CA SER A 34 10.22 -4.66 -7.83
C SER A 34 9.73 -3.61 -8.82
N LYS A 35 8.45 -3.20 -8.70
CA LYS A 35 7.77 -2.31 -9.63
C LYS A 35 6.89 -1.31 -8.89
N MET A 36 6.85 -0.12 -9.45
CA MET A 36 5.98 0.97 -9.06
C MET A 36 5.17 1.37 -10.30
N PHE A 37 3.89 1.71 -10.13
CA PHE A 37 3.14 2.36 -11.19
C PHE A 37 3.57 3.82 -11.27
N GLU A 38 3.90 4.29 -12.47
CA GLU A 38 4.16 5.70 -12.70
C GLU A 38 2.89 6.51 -12.36
N ARG A 39 2.99 7.43 -11.41
CA ARG A 39 1.90 8.32 -11.01
C ARG A 39 1.78 9.48 -11.99
N GLY A 40 0.59 9.67 -12.54
CA GLY A 40 0.23 10.78 -13.41
C GLY A 40 0.12 12.10 -12.64
N SER A 41 0.02 13.20 -13.38
CA SER A 41 -0.18 14.53 -12.78
C SER A 41 -1.55 14.72 -12.10
N ASP A 42 -2.49 13.81 -12.38
CA ASP A 42 -3.80 13.69 -11.75
C ASP A 42 -3.79 12.75 -10.53
N HIS A 43 -2.61 12.29 -10.12
CA HIS A 43 -2.37 11.34 -9.03
C HIS A 43 -2.86 9.91 -9.30
N PHE A 44 -3.35 9.60 -10.49
CA PHE A 44 -3.70 8.23 -10.87
C PHE A 44 -2.52 7.49 -11.52
N PRO A 45 -2.43 6.16 -11.37
CA PRO A 45 -1.47 5.36 -12.12
C PRO A 45 -1.66 5.49 -13.64
N THR A 46 -0.58 5.74 -14.39
CA THR A 46 -0.64 5.80 -15.87
C THR A 46 -0.73 4.42 -16.53
N GLY A 47 -0.64 3.35 -15.74
CA GLY A 47 -0.52 1.96 -16.19
C GLY A 47 0.91 1.53 -16.53
N LYS A 48 1.87 2.46 -16.64
CA LYS A 48 3.27 2.14 -16.91
C LYS A 48 3.98 1.69 -15.63
N LEU A 49 4.65 0.55 -15.69
CA LEU A 49 5.50 0.07 -14.59
C LEU A 49 6.93 0.60 -14.72
N ILE A 50 7.41 1.24 -13.66
CA ILE A 50 8.76 1.78 -13.52
C ILE A 50 9.51 1.10 -12.37
N ASN A 51 10.82 1.37 -12.26
CA ASN A 51 11.55 1.03 -11.04
C ASN A 51 11.08 1.97 -9.92
N PRO A 52 10.93 1.50 -8.66
CA PRO A 52 10.58 2.35 -7.53
C PRO A 52 11.52 3.56 -7.40
N THR A 53 10.94 4.73 -7.18
CA THR A 53 11.68 5.94 -6.83
C THR A 53 11.88 6.04 -5.31
N PRO A 54 12.76 6.92 -4.82
CA PRO A 54 12.83 7.22 -3.39
C PRO A 54 11.53 7.87 -2.85
N PRO A 55 11.24 7.77 -1.54
CA PRO A 55 10.12 8.47 -0.89
C PRO A 55 10.30 10.01 -0.94
N PRO A 56 9.25 10.80 -0.67
CA PRO A 56 7.96 10.40 -0.09
C PRO A 56 7.00 9.76 -1.10
N TYR A 57 6.19 8.82 -0.62
CA TYR A 57 5.25 8.02 -1.41
C TYR A 57 3.80 8.48 -1.27
N ASP A 58 3.09 8.38 -2.37
CA ASP A 58 1.63 8.35 -2.50
C ASP A 58 1.35 7.54 -3.77
N ASP A 59 1.82 6.30 -3.76
CA ASP A 59 2.08 5.56 -4.99
C ASP A 59 1.69 4.08 -4.85
N ALA A 60 1.32 3.47 -5.98
CA ALA A 60 0.97 2.07 -6.07
C ALA A 60 2.17 1.22 -6.54
N PHE A 61 2.33 0.06 -5.93
CA PHE A 61 3.43 -0.87 -6.15
C PHE A 61 2.92 -2.28 -6.45
N THR A 62 3.78 -3.09 -7.07
CA THR A 62 3.53 -4.52 -7.26
C THR A 62 4.85 -5.30 -7.19
N GLN A 63 4.75 -6.63 -7.05
CA GLN A 63 5.90 -7.52 -6.85
C GLN A 63 6.69 -7.14 -5.59
N ILE A 64 5.98 -7.08 -4.47
CA ILE A 64 6.50 -6.74 -3.14
C ILE A 64 7.58 -7.75 -2.74
N ARG A 65 8.59 -7.26 -2.00
CA ARG A 65 9.72 -8.04 -1.51
C ARG A 65 9.84 -7.90 0.00
N GLY A 66 10.00 -9.02 0.68
CA GLY A 66 10.05 -9.04 2.15
C GLY A 66 8.67 -8.74 2.75
N THR A 67 8.67 -8.34 4.02
CA THR A 67 7.45 -8.05 4.78
C THR A 67 7.38 -6.55 5.02
N PRO A 68 6.43 -5.83 4.39
CA PRO A 68 6.19 -4.42 4.67
C PRO A 68 6.04 -4.16 6.17
N THR A 69 6.73 -3.14 6.66
CA THR A 69 6.82 -2.86 8.08
C THR A 69 6.78 -1.36 8.33
N VAL A 70 6.06 -0.96 9.37
CA VAL A 70 6.13 0.39 9.95
C VAL A 70 6.64 0.29 11.39
N SER A 71 7.58 1.14 11.78
CA SER A 71 8.17 1.13 13.12
C SER A 71 8.33 2.51 13.71
N TRP A 72 8.17 2.59 15.03
CA TRP A 72 8.46 3.74 15.87
C TRP A 72 9.55 3.31 16.84
N GLN A 73 10.73 3.92 16.72
CA GLN A 73 11.88 3.58 17.54
C GLN A 73 11.53 3.61 19.03
N ASP A 74 11.91 2.57 19.77
CA ASP A 74 11.67 2.40 21.22
C ASP A 74 10.18 2.37 21.63
N VAL A 75 9.26 2.04 20.70
CA VAL A 75 7.81 2.00 20.98
C VAL A 75 7.13 0.76 20.41
N LEU A 76 7.12 0.61 19.09
CA LEU A 76 6.27 -0.37 18.41
C LEU A 76 6.81 -0.65 17.02
N GLN A 77 6.66 -1.88 16.56
CA GLN A 77 6.75 -2.27 15.16
C GLN A 77 5.48 -2.99 14.73
N ILE A 78 5.02 -2.73 13.51
CA ILE A 78 3.91 -3.42 12.87
C ILE A 78 4.40 -4.03 11.57
N LYS A 79 4.39 -5.36 11.51
CA LYS A 79 4.67 -6.13 10.28
C LYS A 79 3.35 -6.49 9.60
N ILE A 80 3.31 -6.36 8.28
CA ILE A 80 2.10 -6.58 7.50
C ILE A 80 2.36 -7.71 6.50
N GLU A 81 1.67 -8.82 6.70
CA GLU A 81 1.71 -9.97 5.79
C GLU A 81 0.42 -10.02 4.98
N SER A 82 0.54 -10.15 3.66
CA SER A 82 -0.58 -10.31 2.74
C SER A 82 -0.06 -10.90 1.43
N ASP A 83 -0.92 -11.68 0.76
CA ASP A 83 -0.68 -12.16 -0.60
C ASP A 83 -1.16 -11.17 -1.69
N ALA A 84 -1.62 -9.99 -1.28
CA ALA A 84 -2.13 -8.96 -2.19
C ALA A 84 -1.10 -8.61 -3.28
N PRO A 85 -1.51 -8.62 -4.57
CA PRO A 85 -0.61 -8.34 -5.68
C PRO A 85 -0.25 -6.85 -5.81
N TYR A 86 -1.03 -5.97 -5.19
CA TYR A 86 -0.87 -4.51 -5.26
C TYR A 86 -0.86 -3.91 -3.86
N TRP A 87 -0.01 -2.91 -3.68
CA TRP A 87 0.09 -2.18 -2.42
C TRP A 87 0.19 -0.69 -2.68
N VAL A 88 -0.56 0.12 -1.94
CA VAL A 88 -0.37 1.57 -1.90
C VAL A 88 0.44 1.91 -0.65
N VAL A 89 1.43 2.79 -0.81
CA VAL A 89 2.19 3.34 0.31
C VAL A 89 2.04 4.85 0.30
N TYR A 90 1.68 5.39 1.44
CA TYR A 90 1.50 6.83 1.65
C TYR A 90 2.33 7.29 2.84
N ASP A 91 3.23 8.25 2.62
CA ASP A 91 4.06 8.83 3.70
C ASP A 91 4.21 10.36 3.64
N GLN A 92 3.35 11.06 2.89
CA GLN A 92 3.49 12.51 2.67
C GLN A 92 2.94 13.38 3.81
N ASP A 93 1.96 12.88 4.59
CA ASP A 93 1.29 13.67 5.64
C ASP A 93 2.08 13.72 6.94
N SER A 94 2.14 14.87 7.61
CA SER A 94 2.87 15.00 8.88
C SER A 94 2.24 14.23 10.05
N GLU A 95 0.98 13.85 9.97
CA GLU A 95 0.22 13.22 11.05
C GLU A 95 0.12 11.69 10.91
N GLY A 96 0.41 11.13 9.73
CA GLY A 96 0.32 9.68 9.55
C GLY A 96 0.90 9.11 8.27
N VAL A 97 0.96 7.79 8.26
CA VAL A 97 1.44 6.94 7.16
C VAL A 97 0.48 5.79 6.92
N CYS A 98 0.42 5.29 5.68
CA CYS A 98 -0.35 4.11 5.30
C CYS A 98 0.49 3.11 4.52
N ILE A 99 0.25 1.82 4.77
CA ILE A 99 0.71 0.71 3.95
C ILE A 99 -0.50 -0.18 3.70
N GLU A 100 -0.94 -0.23 2.44
CA GLU A 100 -2.28 -0.64 2.06
C GLU A 100 -2.23 -1.80 1.06
N PRO A 101 -2.39 -3.07 1.50
CA PRO A 101 -2.60 -4.17 0.57
C PRO A 101 -3.96 -4.03 -0.14
N GLN A 102 -3.97 -4.20 -1.46
CA GLN A 102 -5.14 -4.04 -2.33
C GLN A 102 -5.24 -5.18 -3.36
N SER A 103 -6.46 -5.58 -3.70
CA SER A 103 -6.73 -6.64 -4.68
C SER A 103 -6.56 -6.18 -6.14
N ALA A 104 -6.48 -4.87 -6.37
CA ALA A 104 -6.19 -4.23 -7.65
C ALA A 104 -5.53 -2.86 -7.38
N PRO A 105 -4.75 -2.29 -8.31
CA PRO A 105 -4.22 -0.93 -8.13
C PRO A 105 -5.35 0.11 -8.28
N PRO A 106 -5.12 1.36 -7.84
CA PRO A 106 -5.99 2.47 -8.19
C PRO A 106 -6.19 2.54 -9.71
N ASP A 107 -7.40 2.90 -10.13
CA ASP A 107 -7.81 3.03 -11.54
C ASP A 107 -7.76 1.73 -12.38
N ALA A 108 -7.70 0.55 -11.74
CA ALA A 108 -7.59 -0.74 -12.41
C ALA A 108 -8.59 -0.94 -13.58
N ALA A 109 -9.84 -0.51 -13.41
CA ALA A 109 -10.88 -0.64 -14.44
C ALA A 109 -10.52 0.08 -15.75
N ASN A 110 -9.95 1.28 -15.68
CA ASN A 110 -9.53 2.04 -16.87
C ASN A 110 -8.20 1.53 -17.44
N LEU A 111 -7.37 0.91 -16.60
CA LEU A 111 -6.12 0.28 -17.00
C LEU A 111 -6.28 -1.13 -17.60
N GLY A 112 -7.50 -1.66 -17.64
CA GLY A 112 -7.77 -3.03 -18.10
C GLY A 112 -7.20 -4.10 -17.17
N ILE A 113 -7.01 -3.77 -15.88
CA ILE A 113 -6.52 -4.67 -14.84
C ILE A 113 -7.73 -5.22 -14.09
N SER A 114 -7.81 -6.55 -13.99
CA SER A 114 -8.84 -7.22 -13.19
C SER A 114 -8.42 -7.25 -11.72
N SER A 115 -9.40 -7.10 -10.82
CA SER A 115 -9.19 -7.28 -9.40
C SER A 115 -9.27 -8.76 -9.02
N ASP A 116 -8.49 -9.13 -8.02
CA ASP A 116 -8.77 -10.35 -7.27
C ASP A 116 -10.08 -10.21 -6.48
N THR A 117 -10.74 -11.35 -6.26
CA THR A 117 -12.04 -11.41 -5.54
C THR A 117 -11.89 -11.66 -4.04
N TYR A 118 -10.64 -11.77 -3.58
CA TYR A 118 -10.24 -12.08 -2.23
C TYR A 118 -9.11 -11.13 -1.81
N LEU A 119 -9.11 -10.76 -0.54
CA LEU A 119 -8.04 -9.98 0.07
C LEU A 119 -7.95 -10.37 1.54
N GLU A 120 -6.75 -10.69 2.00
CA GLU A 120 -6.45 -10.89 3.41
C GLU A 120 -5.19 -10.12 3.79
N ALA A 121 -5.09 -9.72 5.04
CA ALA A 121 -3.88 -9.14 5.61
C ALA A 121 -3.80 -9.47 7.09
N LEU A 122 -2.60 -9.80 7.57
CA LEU A 122 -2.27 -9.99 8.96
C LEU A 122 -1.38 -8.83 9.43
N PHE A 123 -1.85 -8.10 10.45
CA PHE A 123 -1.11 -7.02 11.09
C PHE A 123 -0.56 -7.53 12.43
N ILE A 124 0.75 -7.63 12.53
CA ILE A 124 1.45 -8.17 13.70
C ILE A 124 2.04 -7.00 14.46
N PHE A 125 1.52 -6.72 15.66
CA PHE A 125 1.95 -5.63 16.54
C PHE A 125 2.98 -6.16 17.55
N GLU A 126 4.18 -5.58 17.55
CA GLU A 126 5.31 -5.98 18.41
C GLU A 126 5.83 -4.75 19.16
N GLU A 127 5.68 -4.70 20.49
CA GLU A 127 6.29 -3.65 21.32
C GLU A 127 7.82 -3.80 21.34
N ILE A 128 8.54 -2.68 21.31
CA ILE A 128 10.01 -2.60 21.32
C ILE A 128 10.50 -2.03 22.65
#